data_AF-A0A926B0A9-F1
#
_entry.id   AF-A0A926B0A9-F1
#
_cell.length_a   1.000
_cell.length_b   1.000
_cell.length_c   1.000
_cell.angle_alpha   90.00
_cell.angle_beta   90.00
_cell.angle_gamma   90.00
#
_symmetry.space_group_name_H-M   'P 1'
#
loop_
_entity.id
_entity.type
_entity.pdbx_description
1 polymer ?
#
loop_
_entity_poly.entity_id
_entity_poly.type
_entity_poly.pdbx_seq_one_letter_code
_entity_poly.pdbx_strand_id
1 'polypeptide(L)' 'NVQIYINGVADGVPGARTVLSSVGGLRIGAHKLPSGSNQAWNGQIDDVRVYSRALLPSEILTISNWVE' A
#
# COMPACT_ATOMS: atom_id res chain seq x y z
N ASN A 1 1.63 -6.22 13.02
CA ASN A 1 0.30 -6.27 12.38
C ASN A 1 0.26 -5.29 11.22
N VAL A 2 -0.48 -5.62 10.17
CA VAL A 2 -0.74 -4.76 9.01
C VAL A 2 -2.07 -4.05 9.24
N GLN A 3 -2.09 -2.73 9.03
CA GLN A 3 -3.27 -1.88 9.12
C GLN A 3 -3.47 -1.17 7.78
N ILE A 4 -4.73 -1.05 7.34
CA ILE A 4 -5.12 -0.28 6.17
C ILE A 4 -5.74 1.03 6.65
N TYR A 5 -5.43 2.13 5.96
CA TYR A 5 -6.04 3.43 6.19
C TYR A 5 -6.66 3.92 4.88
N ILE A 6 -7.90 4.40 4.93
CA ILE A 6 -8.61 4.99 3.80
C ILE A 6 -8.93 6.43 4.19
N ASN A 7 -8.51 7.41 3.37
CA ASN A 7 -8.68 8.83 3.66
C ASN A 7 -8.16 9.22 5.07
N GLY A 8 -7.04 8.63 5.50
CA GLY A 8 -6.42 8.90 6.81
C GLY A 8 -7.03 8.15 8.00
N VAL A 9 -8.13 7.43 7.82
CA VAL A 9 -8.84 6.71 8.89
C VAL A 9 -8.55 5.22 8.83
N ALA A 10 -8.29 4.59 9.98
CA ALA A 10 -8.07 3.15 10.05
C ALA A 10 -9.31 2.39 9.59
N ASP A 11 -9.13 1.49 8.62
CA ASP A 11 -10.18 0.62 8.09
C ASP A 11 -9.93 -0.84 8.49
N GLY A 12 -10.93 -1.47 9.08
CA GLY A 12 -10.84 -2.83 9.61
C GLY A 12 -9.94 -3.00 10.85
N VAL A 13 -9.68 -4.27 11.20
CA VAL A 13 -8.88 -4.65 12.38
C VAL A 13 -7.46 -5.02 11.95
N PRO A 14 -6.41 -4.56 12.66
CA PRO A 14 -5.04 -4.91 12.30
C PRO A 14 -4.81 -6.43 12.34
N GLY A 15 -4.30 -6.99 11.24
CA GLY A 15 -4.05 -8.43 11.11
C GLY A 15 -2.57 -8.77 11.21
N ALA A 16 -2.24 -9.92 11.81
CA ALA A 16 -0.91 -10.52 11.65
C ALA A 16 -0.79 -11.06 10.22
N ARG A 17 0.28 -10.70 9.51
CA ARG A 17 0.63 -11.27 8.19
C ARG A 17 2.12 -11.53 8.12
N THR A 18 2.48 -12.66 7.52
CA THR A 18 3.86 -12.94 7.12
C THR A 18 4.16 -12.20 5.83
N VAL A 19 5.25 -11.43 5.82
CA VAL A 19 5.76 -10.83 4.59
C VAL A 19 6.44 -11.92 3.77
N LEU A 20 5.93 -12.15 2.56
CA LEU A 20 6.55 -13.09 1.61
C LEU A 20 7.75 -12.41 0.95
N SER A 21 8.86 -13.14 0.83
CA SER A 21 9.98 -12.66 0.02
C SER A 21 9.60 -12.65 -1.46
N SER A 22 9.95 -11.57 -2.15
CA SER A 22 9.80 -11.44 -3.59
C SER A 22 11.16 -11.13 -4.20
N VAL A 23 11.50 -11.84 -5.27
CA VAL A 23 12.70 -11.61 -6.08
C VAL A 23 12.43 -10.71 -7.29
N GLY A 24 11.16 -10.35 -7.54
CA GLY A 24 10.79 -9.45 -8.62
C GLY A 24 10.89 -7.99 -8.21
N GLY A 25 11.07 -7.10 -9.20
CA GLY A 25 11.03 -5.65 -8.97
C GLY A 25 9.67 -5.15 -8.43
N LEU A 26 9.68 -4.02 -7.73
CA LEU A 26 8.48 -3.34 -7.26
C LEU A 26 7.58 -2.96 -8.45
N ARG A 27 6.27 -3.20 -8.31
CA ARG A 27 5.26 -2.87 -9.32
C ARG A 27 4.18 -2.02 -8.66
N ILE A 28 3.79 -0.94 -9.35
CA ILE A 28 2.66 -0.10 -8.98
C ILE A 28 1.57 -0.30 -10.04
N GLY A 29 0.31 -0.41 -9.62
CA GLY A 29 -0.83 -0.62 -10.53
C GLY A 29 -0.91 -2.01 -11.17
N ALA A 30 -0.13 -2.99 -10.71
CA ALA A 30 -0.22 -4.37 -11.20
C ALA A 30 0.24 -5.41 -10.18
N HIS A 31 -0.40 -6.57 -10.19
CA HIS A 31 0.01 -7.76 -9.45
C HIS A 31 0.39 -8.90 -10.41
N LYS A 32 1.51 -9.60 -10.16
CA LYS A 32 1.91 -10.79 -10.93
C LYS A 32 1.32 -12.03 -10.27
N LEU A 33 0.42 -12.72 -10.97
CA LEU A 33 -0.10 -14.00 -10.48
C LEU A 33 0.96 -15.11 -10.61
N PRO A 34 0.91 -16.15 -9.75
CA PRO A 34 1.75 -17.33 -9.88
C PRO A 34 1.65 -18.00 -11.26
N SER A 35 0.49 -17.89 -11.92
CA SER A 35 0.24 -18.41 -13.28
C SER A 35 0.97 -17.65 -14.39
N GLY A 36 1.64 -16.54 -14.07
CA GLY A 36 2.36 -15.70 -15.04
C GLY A 36 1.53 -14.55 -15.62
N SER A 37 0.20 -14.58 -15.48
CA SER A 37 -0.68 -13.47 -15.88
C SER A 37 -0.54 -12.26 -14.95
N ASN A 38 -0.64 -11.05 -15.51
CA ASN A 38 -0.69 -9.83 -14.71
C ASN A 38 -2.14 -9.39 -14.49
N GLN A 39 -2.47 -9.02 -13.25
CA GLN A 39 -3.68 -8.27 -12.94
C GLN A 39 -3.33 -6.79 -12.92
N ALA A 40 -3.72 -6.06 -13.97
CA ALA A 40 -3.43 -4.63 -14.12
C ALA A 40 -4.61 -3.78 -13.65
N TRP A 41 -4.31 -2.69 -12.96
CA TRP A 41 -5.26 -1.63 -12.66
C TRP A 41 -5.51 -0.78 -13.90
N ASN A 42 -6.77 -0.44 -14.16
CA ASN A 42 -7.17 0.44 -15.26
C ASN A 42 -7.64 1.79 -14.70
N GLY A 43 -6.67 2.65 -14.35
CA GLY A 43 -6.89 3.98 -13.81
C GLY A 43 -5.58 4.69 -13.52
N GLN A 44 -5.66 5.97 -13.15
CA GLN A 44 -4.49 6.77 -12.78
C GLN A 44 -4.06 6.49 -11.33
N ILE A 45 -2.76 6.58 -11.08
CA ILE A 45 -2.13 6.46 -9.76
C ILE A 45 -1.10 7.59 -9.68
N ASP A 46 -1.10 8.33 -8.58
CA ASP A 46 -0.15 9.41 -8.32
C ASP A 46 0.34 9.37 -6.86
N ASP A 47 1.38 10.16 -6.55
CA ASP A 47 1.89 10.42 -5.19
C ASP A 47 2.30 9.19 -4.36
N VAL A 48 2.82 8.17 -5.01
CA VAL A 48 3.23 6.93 -4.33
C VAL A 48 4.49 7.15 -3.48
N ARG A 49 4.38 6.90 -2.18
CA ARG A 49 5.47 7.01 -1.20
C ARG A 49 5.69 5.68 -0.49
N VAL A 50 6.96 5.30 -0.29
CA VAL A 50 7.37 4.10 0.46
C VAL A 50 8.28 4.50 1.60
N TYR A 51 7.99 4.01 2.81
CA TYR A 51 8.71 4.34 4.02
C TYR A 51 9.42 3.10 4.58
N SER A 52 10.65 3.25 5.08
CA SER A 52 11.44 2.18 5.70
C SER A 52 11.07 1.92 7.17
N ARG A 53 10.01 2.55 7.67
CA ARG A 53 9.48 2.39 9.03
C ARG A 53 7.96 2.40 9.02
N ALA A 54 7.37 1.91 10.11
CA ALA A 54 5.96 2.15 10.37
C ALA A 54 5.72 3.64 10.65
N LEU A 55 4.66 4.19 10.06
CA LEU A 55 4.18 5.54 10.34
C LEU A 55 3.21 5.52 11.53
N LEU A 56 3.19 6.61 12.28
CA LEU A 56 2.20 6.86 13.31
C LEU A 56 0.85 7.25 12.68
N PRO A 57 -0.28 7.00 13.35
CA PRO A 57 -1.60 7.40 12.85
C PRO A 57 -1.71 8.90 12.52
N SER A 58 -1.06 9.76 13.30
CA SER A 58 -1.02 11.20 13.06
C SER A 58 -0.28 11.56 11.76
N GLU A 59 0.82 10.88 11.45
CA GLU A 59 1.59 11.10 10.22
C GLU A 59 0.78 10.69 8.99
N ILE A 60 0.05 9.56 9.09
CA ILE A 60 -0.84 9.08 8.03
C ILE A 60 -1.94 10.11 7.75
N LEU A 61 -2.56 10.66 8.81
CA LEU A 61 -3.58 11.69 8.67
C LEU A 61 -3.04 12.98 8.02
N THR A 62 -1.81 13.39 8.39
CA THR A 62 -1.17 14.54 7.73
C THR A 62 -0.93 14.28 6.25
N ILE A 63 -0.47 13.08 5.89
CA ILE A 63 -0.22 12.71 4.49
C ILE A 63 -1.54 12.63 3.69
N SER A 64 -2.61 12.08 4.26
CA SER A 64 -3.89 11.91 3.55
C SER A 64 -4.61 13.22 3.26
N ASN A 65 -4.37 14.24 4.08
CA ASN A 65 -4.96 15.57 3.91
C ASN A 65 -4.09 16.49 3.05
N TRP A 66 -3.02 15.97 2.46
CA TRP A 66 -2.18 16.75 1.57
C TRP A 66 -2.98 17.16 0.33
N VAL A 67 -2.86 18.44 -0.04
CA VAL A 67 -3.44 19.03 -1.25
C VAL A 67 -2.28 19.62 -2.02
N GLU A 68 -2.24 19.36 -3.33
CA GLU A 68 -1.28 19.96 -4.27
C GLU A 68 -1.34 21.48 -4.33
#